data_AF-A0A5S4FWA0-F1
#
_entry.id   AF-A0A5S4FWA0-F1
#
_cell.length_a   1.000
_cell.length_b   1.000
_cell.length_c   1.000
_cell.angle_alpha   90.00
_cell.angle_beta   90.00
_cell.angle_gamma   90.00
#
_symmetry.space_group_name_H-M   'P 1'
#
loop_
_entity.id
_entity.type
_entity.pdbx_description
1 polymer ?
#
loop_
_entity_poly.entity_id
_entity_poly.type
_entity_poly.pdbx_seq_one_letter_code
_entity_poly.pdbx_strand_id
1 'polypeptide(L)'
;MTAVQSSAEDHGGELAGKPGRRVRPGRPTLLVVYVPVVVAVHLGLIVAGLVETPYRGDELVTFAALLACGAMCIEATRRLGMPAGVARDLLSAWWLPVALLLPPLYALLLPIPLQALLQFRVRRTLIYRRAIVAGALGIAGACASEVFHLVVPEPLEGAPQWVVEPYPGIPAAVGCAALFTVVNTAIVAVAAHAANPESRWRDVLWNRESLLLDVVELCVGVIVAITSALSLGLLLLALPPVMLLQRSLMHQQLQAAARTDAKTGLLNASAWQREADTELSRAQRTHDAVALLLIDIDHFKRVNDTHGHLIGDQVLVGVASTLCHQLRDYDVVGRFGGEEFVVLLPGADTVEACRVAERLRGRVRRLAVPAEEGTVTVTVSVGVALFRTHGQDLLELLAAADLALYRAKSSGRDRVCLPALDGPKTAGG
;
A
#
# COMPACT_ATOMS: atom_id res chain seq x y z
N MET A 1 -7.15 -2.52 8.73
CA MET A 1 -6.69 -1.14 9.06
C MET A 1 -6.78 -0.15 7.88
N THR A 2 -6.84 -0.62 6.63
CA THR A 2 -6.90 0.16 5.38
C THR A 2 -8.16 1.01 5.17
N ALA A 3 -9.33 0.52 5.57
CA ALA A 3 -10.59 1.18 5.21
C ALA A 3 -11.02 2.33 6.14
N VAL A 4 -10.60 2.36 7.42
CA VAL A 4 -10.89 3.50 8.31
C VAL A 4 -10.12 4.74 7.87
N GLN A 5 -8.90 4.56 7.35
CA GLN A 5 -7.92 5.62 7.14
C GLN A 5 -8.02 6.31 5.76
N SER A 6 -8.55 5.65 4.73
CA SER A 6 -8.65 6.20 3.36
C SER A 6 -9.65 7.35 3.19
N SER A 7 -10.67 7.50 4.04
CA SER A 7 -11.79 8.39 3.69
C SER A 7 -11.55 9.90 3.78
N ALA A 8 -10.57 10.35 4.55
CA ALA A 8 -10.51 11.76 4.95
C ALA A 8 -9.50 12.58 4.13
N GLU A 9 -8.73 11.95 3.24
CA GLU A 9 -7.75 12.67 2.40
C GLU A 9 -8.40 13.38 1.21
N ASP A 10 -9.67 13.10 0.92
CA ASP A 10 -10.43 13.73 -0.17
C ASP A 10 -11.02 15.11 0.19
N HIS A 11 -10.79 15.62 1.41
CA HIS A 11 -11.37 16.90 1.88
C HIS A 11 -10.33 17.95 2.33
N GLY A 12 -9.06 17.76 1.98
CA GLY A 12 -7.96 18.61 2.46
C GLY A 12 -7.41 19.64 1.48
N GLY A 13 -7.86 19.69 0.23
CA GLY A 13 -7.18 20.48 -0.81
C GLY A 13 -8.10 21.08 -1.86
N GLU A 14 -8.93 22.06 -1.49
CA GLU A 14 -9.53 22.99 -2.45
C GLU A 14 -10.01 24.28 -1.75
N LEU A 15 -9.12 25.28 -1.69
CA LEU A 15 -9.51 26.67 -1.46
C LEU A 15 -9.29 27.45 -2.76
N ALA A 16 -10.22 27.32 -3.71
CA ALA A 16 -10.43 28.29 -4.79
C ALA A 16 -11.78 28.07 -5.51
N GLY A 17 -12.81 28.82 -5.08
CA GLY A 17 -13.88 29.38 -5.92
C GLY A 17 -14.78 28.46 -6.77
N LYS A 18 -15.98 28.16 -6.26
CA LYS A 18 -17.27 28.23 -6.99
C LYS A 18 -18.46 28.12 -6.02
N PRO A 19 -19.54 28.93 -6.15
CA PRO A 19 -20.68 28.87 -5.26
C PRO A 19 -21.73 27.88 -5.78
N GLY A 20 -22.33 27.09 -4.89
CA GLY A 20 -23.61 26.43 -5.16
C GLY A 20 -23.61 24.90 -5.22
N ARG A 21 -23.25 24.23 -4.12
CA ARG A 21 -23.89 22.95 -3.74
C ARG A 21 -23.73 22.75 -2.23
N ARG A 22 -24.84 22.83 -1.49
CA ARG A 22 -24.87 22.47 -0.06
C ARG A 22 -24.56 20.98 0.07
N VAL A 23 -23.32 20.64 0.41
CA VAL A 23 -22.93 19.30 0.87
C VAL A 23 -23.56 19.10 2.24
N ARG A 24 -24.44 18.10 2.39
CA ARG A 24 -25.00 17.71 3.70
C ARG A 24 -23.86 17.15 4.57
N PRO A 25 -23.58 17.69 5.77
CA PRO A 25 -22.61 17.08 6.68
C PRO A 25 -23.33 15.99 7.47
N GLY A 26 -23.59 14.84 6.85
CA GLY A 26 -24.01 13.65 7.56
C GLY A 26 -22.80 13.04 8.28
N ARG A 27 -22.48 13.51 9.49
CA ARG A 27 -21.56 12.76 10.37
C ARG A 27 -22.14 11.34 10.55
N PRO A 28 -21.38 10.26 10.33
CA PRO A 28 -21.92 8.93 10.54
C PRO A 28 -22.17 8.72 12.04
N THR A 29 -23.43 8.79 12.44
CA THR A 29 -23.91 8.65 13.83
C THR A 29 -23.43 7.34 14.46
N LEU A 30 -23.24 6.31 13.63
CA LEU A 30 -22.71 5.01 14.04
C LEU A 30 -21.27 5.09 14.58
N LEU A 31 -20.39 5.85 13.93
CA LEU A 31 -18.99 5.98 14.36
C LEU A 31 -18.86 6.70 15.71
N VAL A 32 -19.72 7.70 15.93
CA VAL A 32 -19.76 8.49 17.17
C VAL A 32 -20.17 7.63 18.37
N VAL A 33 -21.00 6.60 18.17
CA VAL A 33 -21.41 5.66 19.23
C VAL A 33 -20.43 4.50 19.35
N TYR A 34 -19.97 3.94 18.23
CA TYR A 34 -19.14 2.74 18.21
C TYR A 34 -17.76 2.97 18.84
N VAL A 35 -17.11 4.11 18.56
CA VAL A 35 -15.77 4.39 19.09
C VAL A 35 -15.77 4.46 20.63
N PRO A 36 -16.65 5.24 21.29
CA PRO A 36 -16.76 5.22 22.75
C PRO A 36 -17.07 3.84 23.33
N VAL A 37 -17.90 3.02 22.68
CA VAL A 37 -18.21 1.66 23.14
C VAL A 37 -16.96 0.78 23.15
N VAL A 38 -16.20 0.74 22.05
CA VAL A 38 -14.95 -0.03 21.97
C VAL A 38 -13.95 0.43 23.04
N VAL A 39 -13.80 1.76 23.22
CA VAL A 39 -12.91 2.32 24.23
C VAL A 39 -13.39 1.98 25.65
N ALA A 40 -14.69 2.04 25.92
CA ALA A 40 -15.25 1.69 27.22
C ALA A 40 -15.06 0.21 27.56
N VAL A 41 -15.26 -0.69 26.58
CA VAL A 41 -14.98 -2.12 26.74
C VAL A 41 -13.50 -2.35 27.02
N HIS A 42 -12.60 -1.72 26.24
CA HIS A 42 -11.16 -1.83 26.44
C HIS A 42 -10.72 -1.36 27.84
N LEU A 43 -11.20 -0.20 28.29
CA LEU A 43 -10.91 0.32 29.62
C LEU A 43 -11.51 -0.56 30.73
N GLY A 44 -12.73 -1.07 30.53
CA GLY A 44 -13.37 -1.98 31.49
C GLY A 44 -12.57 -3.27 31.68
N LEU A 45 -12.07 -3.85 30.58
CA LEU A 45 -11.19 -5.03 30.63
C LEU A 45 -9.85 -4.74 31.32
N ILE A 46 -9.28 -3.54 31.13
CA ILE A 46 -8.07 -3.12 31.87
C ILE A 46 -8.36 -3.07 33.37
N VAL A 47 -9.47 -2.45 33.78
CA VAL A 47 -9.84 -2.35 35.19
C VAL A 47 -10.05 -3.74 35.80
N ALA A 48 -10.76 -4.64 35.11
CA ALA A 48 -10.94 -6.02 35.56
C ALA A 48 -9.59 -6.75 35.69
N GLY A 49 -8.75 -6.67 34.65
CA GLY A 49 -7.44 -7.31 34.65
C GLY A 49 -6.51 -6.80 35.76
N LEU A 50 -6.56 -5.51 36.12
CA LEU A 50 -5.79 -4.94 37.22
C LEU A 50 -6.20 -5.50 38.60
N VAL A 51 -7.44 -5.97 38.74
CA VAL A 51 -7.93 -6.56 40.00
C VAL A 51 -7.59 -8.04 40.08
N GLU A 52 -7.65 -8.75 38.95
CA GLU A 52 -7.54 -10.21 38.89
C GLU A 52 -6.09 -10.71 38.71
N THR A 53 -5.21 -9.90 38.11
CA THR A 53 -3.87 -10.38 37.72
C THR A 53 -2.83 -10.13 38.82
N PRO A 54 -2.20 -11.17 39.39
CA PRO A 54 -1.04 -11.01 40.26
C PRO A 54 0.18 -10.55 39.45
N TYR A 55 1.01 -9.68 40.03
CA TYR A 55 2.20 -9.16 39.35
C TYR A 55 3.44 -10.02 39.64
N ARG A 56 4.06 -10.58 38.59
CA ARG A 56 5.35 -11.28 38.70
C ARG A 56 6.48 -10.46 38.09
N GLY A 57 7.69 -10.58 38.63
CA GLY A 57 8.84 -9.77 38.21
C GLY A 57 9.35 -10.11 36.80
N ASP A 58 9.34 -11.38 36.45
CA ASP A 58 9.66 -11.93 35.12
C ASP A 58 8.69 -11.45 34.04
N GLU A 59 7.40 -11.38 34.36
CA GLU A 59 6.37 -10.82 33.47
C GLU A 59 6.63 -9.33 33.19
N LEU A 60 6.91 -8.54 34.23
CA LEU A 60 7.19 -7.11 34.10
C LEU A 60 8.45 -6.84 33.27
N VAL A 61 9.49 -7.64 33.45
CA VAL A 61 10.74 -7.55 32.67
C VAL A 61 10.48 -7.89 31.20
N THR A 62 9.74 -8.97 30.93
CA THR A 62 9.40 -9.40 29.57
C THR A 62 8.52 -8.35 28.87
N PHE A 63 7.52 -7.80 29.57
CA PHE A 63 6.68 -6.71 29.09
C PHE A 63 7.50 -5.46 28.75
N ALA A 64 8.38 -5.03 29.65
CA ALA A 64 9.22 -3.85 29.45
C ALA A 64 10.16 -4.01 28.24
N ALA A 65 10.73 -5.21 28.06
CA ALA A 65 11.60 -5.51 26.92
C ALA A 65 10.84 -5.49 25.59
N LEU A 66 9.68 -6.14 25.51
CA LEU A 66 8.85 -6.14 24.29
C LEU A 66 8.32 -4.73 23.96
N LEU A 67 7.92 -3.96 24.98
CA LEU A 67 7.55 -2.56 24.83
C LEU A 67 8.72 -1.72 24.31
N ALA A 68 9.94 -1.92 24.83
CA ALA A 68 11.13 -1.23 24.36
C ALA A 68 11.46 -1.57 22.90
N CYS A 69 11.38 -2.83 22.50
CA CYS A 69 11.56 -3.25 21.10
C CYS A 69 10.53 -2.58 20.17
N GLY A 70 9.25 -2.60 20.55
CA GLY A 70 8.21 -1.90 19.80
C GLY A 70 8.45 -0.39 19.69
N ALA A 71 8.87 0.25 20.78
CA ALA A 71 9.22 1.68 20.81
C ALA A 71 10.44 1.99 19.93
N MET A 72 11.47 1.14 19.93
CA MET A 72 12.64 1.26 19.05
C MET A 72 12.25 1.16 17.56
N CYS A 73 11.39 0.21 17.21
CA CYS A 73 10.82 0.09 15.86
C CYS A 73 10.12 1.38 15.41
N ILE A 74 9.33 1.99 16.30
CA ILE A 74 8.64 3.28 16.03
C ILE A 74 9.65 4.42 15.84
N GLU A 75 10.65 4.55 16.71
CA GLU A 75 11.62 5.64 16.61
C GLU A 75 12.53 5.48 15.38
N ALA A 76 12.88 4.26 15.00
CA ALA A 76 13.66 3.99 13.80
C ALA A 76 12.90 4.32 12.50
N THR A 77 11.58 4.14 12.50
CA THR A 77 10.73 4.46 11.35
C THR A 77 10.33 5.93 11.27
N ARG A 78 10.50 6.69 12.35
CA ARG A 78 10.17 8.13 12.43
C ARG A 78 10.72 8.99 11.28
N ARG A 79 11.95 8.70 10.82
CA ARG A 79 12.65 9.54 9.81
C ARG A 79 12.24 9.28 8.37
N LEU A 80 11.53 8.20 8.07
CA LEU A 80 11.24 7.80 6.69
C LEU A 80 10.14 8.66 6.04
N GLY A 81 9.47 9.53 6.81
CA GLY A 81 8.21 10.13 6.37
C GLY A 81 7.13 9.05 6.33
N MET A 82 5.91 9.37 6.74
CA MET A 82 4.78 8.46 6.52
C MET A 82 4.00 9.00 5.33
N PRO A 83 3.56 8.13 4.40
CA PRO A 83 2.74 8.59 3.28
C PRO A 83 1.48 9.29 3.80
N ALA A 84 0.97 10.26 3.03
CA ALA A 84 -0.40 10.70 3.18
C ALA A 84 -1.29 9.49 2.85
N GLY A 85 -1.69 8.76 3.89
CA GLY A 85 -2.63 7.67 3.81
C GLY A 85 -2.37 6.61 4.87
N VAL A 86 -2.88 5.40 4.60
CA VAL A 86 -2.79 4.22 5.47
C VAL A 86 -1.35 3.70 5.46
N ALA A 87 -0.58 4.07 6.47
CA ALA A 87 0.65 3.35 6.73
C ALA A 87 0.31 2.09 7.53
N ARG A 88 0.47 0.92 6.91
CA ARG A 88 0.35 -0.37 7.62
C ARG A 88 1.68 -0.61 8.32
N ASP A 89 1.63 -0.66 9.64
CA ASP A 89 2.79 -0.89 10.49
C ASP A 89 2.90 -2.37 10.87
N LEU A 90 4.14 -2.83 11.11
CA LEU A 90 4.44 -4.20 11.54
C LEU A 90 4.41 -4.32 13.08
N LEU A 91 3.63 -3.47 13.74
CA LEU A 91 3.63 -3.41 15.20
C LEU A 91 3.02 -4.65 15.84
N SER A 92 2.18 -5.43 15.12
CA SER A 92 1.64 -6.68 15.67
C SER A 92 2.68 -7.77 15.86
N ALA A 93 3.86 -7.63 15.25
CA ALA A 93 5.04 -8.44 15.55
C ALA A 93 5.44 -8.38 17.03
N TRP A 94 5.16 -7.26 17.71
CA TRP A 94 5.43 -7.07 19.13
C TRP A 94 4.23 -7.39 20.02
N TRP A 95 3.02 -7.45 19.44
CA TRP A 95 1.76 -7.62 20.17
C TRP A 95 1.49 -9.07 20.48
N LEU A 96 1.67 -9.93 19.49
CA LEU A 96 1.47 -11.38 19.63
C LEU A 96 2.35 -12.00 20.73
N PRO A 97 3.65 -11.68 20.85
CA PRO A 97 4.47 -12.13 21.98
C PRO A 97 3.89 -11.74 23.34
N VAL A 98 3.40 -10.51 23.51
CA VAL A 98 2.79 -10.10 24.79
C VAL A 98 1.49 -10.85 25.03
N ALA A 99 0.64 -11.05 24.02
CA ALA A 99 -0.59 -11.82 24.17
C ALA A 99 -0.32 -13.28 24.54
N LEU A 100 0.70 -13.91 23.95
CA LEU A 100 0.99 -15.33 24.17
C LEU A 100 1.79 -15.59 25.46
N LEU A 101 2.69 -14.70 25.85
CA LEU A 101 3.61 -14.95 26.96
C LEU A 101 3.14 -14.37 28.30
N LEU A 102 2.24 -13.39 28.27
CA LEU A 102 1.86 -12.64 29.44
C LEU A 102 0.34 -12.69 29.66
N PRO A 103 -0.11 -12.51 30.91
CA PRO A 103 -1.53 -12.39 31.23
C PRO A 103 -2.26 -11.35 30.38
N PRO A 104 -3.59 -11.50 30.17
CA PRO A 104 -4.39 -10.65 29.29
C PRO A 104 -4.26 -9.14 29.58
N LEU A 105 -4.04 -8.76 30.85
CA LEU A 105 -3.79 -7.39 31.27
C LEU A 105 -2.66 -6.71 30.47
N TYR A 106 -1.54 -7.39 30.26
CA TYR A 106 -0.39 -6.80 29.56
C TYR A 106 -0.69 -6.54 28.09
N ALA A 107 -1.44 -7.44 27.45
CA ALA A 107 -1.90 -7.26 26.07
C ALA A 107 -2.88 -6.07 25.94
N LEU A 108 -3.68 -5.80 26.98
CA LEU A 108 -4.57 -4.64 27.03
C LEU A 108 -3.81 -3.32 27.23
N LEU A 109 -2.73 -3.33 28.02
CA LEU A 109 -1.93 -2.15 28.33
C LEU A 109 -0.99 -1.73 27.20
N LEU A 110 -0.37 -2.69 26.52
CA LEU A 110 0.69 -2.47 25.54
C LEU A 110 0.36 -1.49 24.39
N PRO A 111 -0.85 -1.48 23.81
CA PRO A 111 -1.17 -0.56 22.71
C PRO A 111 -1.18 0.91 23.14
N ILE A 112 -1.45 1.21 24.43
CA ILE A 112 -1.57 2.58 24.94
C ILE A 112 -0.25 3.37 24.77
N PRO A 113 0.90 2.95 25.33
CA PRO A 113 2.14 3.68 25.21
C PRO A 113 2.64 3.75 23.76
N LEU A 114 2.52 2.68 22.95
CA LEU A 114 3.00 2.74 21.57
C LEU A 114 2.12 3.60 20.66
N GLN A 115 0.80 3.60 20.84
CA GLN A 115 -0.06 4.53 20.10
C GLN A 115 0.15 5.98 20.54
N ALA A 116 0.45 6.22 21.83
CA ALA A 116 0.88 7.53 22.30
C ALA A 116 2.22 7.96 21.65
N LEU A 117 3.22 7.07 21.60
CA LEU A 117 4.49 7.34 20.91
C LEU A 117 4.27 7.67 19.43
N LEU A 118 3.45 6.90 18.72
CA LEU A 118 3.10 7.18 17.33
C LEU A 118 2.41 8.55 17.16
N GLN A 119 1.53 8.93 18.10
CA GLN A 119 0.83 10.20 18.09
C GLN A 119 1.77 11.40 18.32
N PHE A 120 2.75 11.27 19.22
CA PHE A 120 3.64 12.37 19.59
C PHE A 120 4.91 12.45 18.75
N ARG A 121 5.47 11.31 18.33
CA ARG A 121 6.80 11.23 17.70
C ARG A 121 6.76 11.13 16.18
N VAL A 122 5.72 10.50 15.63
CA VAL A 122 5.66 10.16 14.20
C VAL A 122 4.64 11.02 13.46
N ARG A 123 3.33 10.84 13.71
CA ARG A 123 2.26 11.58 13.02
C ARG A 123 1.08 11.81 13.94
N ARG A 124 0.75 13.08 14.14
CA ARG A 124 -0.49 13.49 14.82
C ARG A 124 -1.67 13.15 13.93
N THR A 125 -2.47 12.19 14.36
CA THR A 125 -3.76 11.87 13.72
C THR A 125 -4.90 12.22 14.68
N LEU A 126 -6.15 12.06 14.22
CA LEU A 126 -7.31 12.28 15.07
C LEU A 126 -7.30 11.28 16.24
N ILE A 127 -7.39 11.79 17.47
CA ILE A 127 -7.19 11.01 18.71
C ILE A 127 -8.12 9.78 18.76
N TYR A 128 -9.38 9.93 18.33
CA TYR A 128 -10.33 8.83 18.33
C TYR A 128 -9.89 7.64 17.47
N ARG A 129 -9.08 7.87 16.42
CA ARG A 129 -8.54 6.82 15.55
C ARG A 129 -7.44 6.02 16.27
N ARG A 130 -6.60 6.70 17.04
CA ARG A 130 -5.60 6.04 17.90
C ARG A 130 -6.29 5.25 19.01
N ALA A 131 -7.34 5.81 19.60
CA ALA A 131 -8.11 5.15 20.64
C ALA A 131 -8.79 3.87 20.14
N ILE A 132 -9.42 3.90 18.96
CA ILE A 132 -10.07 2.68 18.42
C ILE A 132 -9.05 1.62 18.00
N VAL A 133 -7.90 2.01 17.44
CA VAL A 133 -6.84 1.05 17.10
C VAL A 133 -6.25 0.45 18.38
N ALA A 134 -5.98 1.25 19.41
CA ALA A 134 -5.51 0.76 20.70
C ALA A 134 -6.52 -0.23 21.32
N GLY A 135 -7.81 0.12 21.30
CA GLY A 135 -8.88 -0.75 21.81
C GLY A 135 -9.03 -2.05 21.02
N ALA A 136 -9.00 -1.99 19.70
CA ALA A 136 -9.07 -3.18 18.85
C ALA A 136 -7.90 -4.14 19.09
N LEU A 137 -6.67 -3.61 19.15
CA LEU A 137 -5.46 -4.38 19.43
C LEU A 137 -5.48 -4.97 20.84
N GLY A 138 -5.88 -4.19 21.84
CA GLY A 138 -5.94 -4.62 23.23
C GLY A 138 -6.97 -5.73 23.44
N ILE A 139 -8.20 -5.56 22.92
CA ILE A 139 -9.27 -6.56 23.02
C ILE A 139 -8.88 -7.84 22.28
N ALA A 140 -8.35 -7.73 21.06
CA ALA A 140 -7.90 -8.90 20.30
C ALA A 140 -6.75 -9.64 21.01
N GLY A 141 -5.80 -8.90 21.59
CA GLY A 141 -4.69 -9.44 22.36
C GLY A 141 -5.16 -10.16 23.63
N ALA A 142 -6.09 -9.57 24.37
CA ALA A 142 -6.69 -10.19 25.56
C ALA A 142 -7.42 -11.49 25.20
N CYS A 143 -8.25 -11.49 24.15
CA CYS A 143 -8.93 -12.70 23.71
C CYS A 143 -7.95 -13.82 23.30
N ALA A 144 -6.88 -13.47 22.58
CA ALA A 144 -5.85 -14.43 22.19
C ALA A 144 -5.07 -14.95 23.40
N SER A 145 -4.78 -14.08 24.37
CA SER A 145 -4.11 -14.42 25.63
C SER A 145 -4.93 -15.41 26.44
N GLU A 146 -6.21 -15.12 26.70
CA GLU A 146 -7.12 -16.01 27.42
C GLU A 146 -7.16 -17.40 26.79
N VAL A 147 -7.36 -17.48 25.47
CA VAL A 147 -7.43 -18.77 24.76
C VAL A 147 -6.11 -19.53 24.81
N PHE A 148 -4.97 -18.83 24.73
CA PHE A 148 -3.66 -19.48 24.80
C PHE A 148 -3.37 -20.04 26.19
N HIS A 149 -3.70 -19.30 27.25
CA HIS A 149 -3.46 -19.72 28.64
C HIS A 149 -4.36 -20.89 29.09
N LEU A 150 -5.48 -21.14 28.40
CA LEU A 150 -6.24 -22.40 28.57
C LEU A 150 -5.46 -23.64 28.14
N VAL A 151 -4.52 -23.49 27.20
CA VAL A 151 -3.68 -24.58 26.67
C VAL A 151 -2.30 -24.58 27.34
N VAL A 152 -1.74 -23.40 27.60
CA VAL A 152 -0.42 -23.18 28.19
C VAL A 152 -0.56 -22.23 29.40
N PRO A 153 -0.86 -22.76 30.61
CA PRO A 153 -1.19 -21.93 31.77
C PRO A 153 -0.08 -20.99 32.23
N GLU A 154 1.18 -21.44 32.21
CA GLU A 154 2.34 -20.63 32.59
C GLU A 154 3.41 -20.64 31.47
N PRO A 155 3.31 -19.76 30.46
CA PRO A 155 4.20 -19.78 29.30
C PRO A 155 5.67 -19.45 29.59
N LEU A 156 5.94 -18.75 30.69
CA LEU A 156 7.26 -18.28 31.11
C LEU A 156 7.87 -19.07 32.28
N GLU A 157 7.11 -20.01 32.87
CA GLU A 157 7.60 -20.76 34.04
C GLU A 157 8.60 -21.85 33.62
N GLY A 158 9.82 -21.75 34.13
CA GLY A 158 10.88 -22.73 33.87
C GLY A 158 11.32 -22.77 32.40
N ALA A 159 11.61 -23.96 31.88
CA ALA A 159 11.88 -24.13 30.46
C ALA A 159 10.54 -24.12 29.70
N PRO A 160 10.38 -23.35 28.60
CA PRO A 160 9.10 -23.21 27.90
C PRO A 160 8.69 -24.53 27.24
N GLN A 161 7.96 -25.36 27.97
CA GLN A 161 7.58 -26.71 27.53
C GLN A 161 6.74 -26.68 26.27
N TRP A 162 5.91 -25.66 26.09
CA TRP A 162 5.12 -25.46 24.88
C TRP A 162 5.95 -25.23 23.59
N VAL A 163 7.24 -24.88 23.74
CA VAL A 163 8.22 -24.77 22.64
C VAL A 163 9.00 -26.08 22.48
N VAL A 164 9.44 -26.67 23.60
CA VAL A 164 10.28 -27.89 23.61
C VAL A 164 9.48 -29.13 23.21
N GLU A 165 8.23 -29.20 23.65
CA GLU A 165 7.20 -30.18 23.29
C GLU A 165 6.14 -29.45 22.46
N PRO A 166 6.30 -29.39 21.12
CA PRO A 166 5.55 -28.47 20.27
C PRO A 166 4.03 -28.68 20.27
N TYR A 167 3.56 -29.85 20.70
CA TYR A 167 2.15 -30.19 20.73
C TYR A 167 1.65 -30.24 22.17
N PRO A 168 0.59 -29.49 22.54
CA PRO A 168 -0.27 -28.66 21.68
C PRO A 168 0.18 -27.19 21.51
N GLY A 169 1.32 -26.79 22.08
CA GLY A 169 1.75 -25.39 22.24
C GLY A 169 1.84 -24.57 20.95
N ILE A 170 2.63 -25.02 19.97
CA ILE A 170 2.83 -24.27 18.71
C ILE A 170 1.53 -24.16 17.89
N PRO A 171 0.75 -25.24 17.68
CA PRO A 171 -0.56 -25.12 17.05
C PRO A 171 -1.50 -24.15 17.77
N ALA A 172 -1.51 -24.16 19.11
CA ALA A 172 -2.30 -23.22 19.90
C ALA A 172 -1.85 -21.77 19.69
N ALA A 173 -0.54 -21.50 19.67
CA ALA A 173 0.00 -20.16 19.40
C ALA A 173 -0.40 -19.65 18.01
N VAL A 174 -0.32 -20.50 16.97
CA VAL A 174 -0.76 -20.16 15.61
C VAL A 174 -2.27 -19.90 15.56
N GLY A 175 -3.07 -20.73 16.24
CA GLY A 175 -4.52 -20.54 16.34
C GLY A 175 -4.90 -19.23 17.05
N CYS A 176 -4.21 -18.89 18.15
CA CYS A 176 -4.42 -17.64 18.89
C CYS A 176 -3.99 -16.42 18.06
N ALA A 177 -2.92 -16.54 17.27
CA ALA A 177 -2.53 -15.48 16.37
C ALA A 177 -3.57 -15.27 15.24
N ALA A 178 -4.16 -16.34 14.72
CA ALA A 178 -5.25 -16.23 13.75
C ALA A 178 -6.50 -15.58 14.37
N LEU A 179 -6.84 -15.98 15.60
CA LEU A 179 -7.93 -15.37 16.38
C LEU A 179 -7.71 -13.87 16.58
N PHE A 180 -6.50 -13.48 16.99
CA PHE A 180 -6.10 -12.08 17.14
C PHE A 180 -6.39 -11.29 15.87
N THR A 181 -5.94 -11.79 14.71
CA THR A 181 -6.14 -11.12 13.42
C THR A 181 -7.62 -11.00 13.06
N VAL A 182 -8.42 -12.04 13.29
CA VAL A 182 -9.86 -12.03 13.01
C VAL A 182 -10.57 -11.00 13.89
N VAL A 183 -10.33 -11.01 15.20
CA VAL A 183 -10.97 -10.08 16.15
C VAL A 183 -10.56 -8.64 15.86
N ASN A 184 -9.26 -8.37 15.71
CA ASN A 184 -8.76 -7.03 15.38
C ASN A 184 -9.35 -6.52 14.06
N THR A 185 -9.34 -7.36 13.02
CA THR A 185 -9.87 -7.00 11.70
C THR A 185 -11.36 -6.74 11.76
N ALA A 186 -12.15 -7.54 12.49
CA ALA A 186 -13.58 -7.32 12.66
C ALA A 186 -13.88 -5.97 13.33
N ILE A 187 -13.22 -5.66 14.45
CA ILE A 187 -13.43 -4.40 15.19
C ILE A 187 -13.10 -3.19 14.30
N VAL A 188 -11.97 -3.25 13.58
CA VAL A 188 -11.50 -2.17 12.70
C VAL A 188 -12.36 -2.06 11.44
N ALA A 189 -12.84 -3.17 10.87
CA ALA A 189 -13.69 -3.17 9.68
C ALA A 189 -15.05 -2.54 9.96
N VAL A 190 -15.65 -2.80 11.13
CA VAL A 190 -16.88 -2.12 11.55
C VAL A 190 -16.66 -0.62 11.68
N ALA A 191 -15.55 -0.19 12.29
CA ALA A 191 -15.20 1.23 12.35
C ALA A 191 -15.01 1.86 10.97
N ALA A 192 -14.47 1.09 10.02
CA ALA A 192 -14.19 1.56 8.67
C ALA A 192 -15.47 1.76 7.87
N HIS A 193 -16.34 0.75 7.90
CA HIS A 193 -17.62 0.80 7.23
C HIS A 193 -18.54 1.86 7.87
N ALA A 194 -18.45 2.05 9.19
CA ALA A 194 -19.14 3.14 9.87
C ALA A 194 -18.63 4.52 9.42
N ALA A 195 -17.34 4.67 9.11
CA ALA A 195 -16.83 5.91 8.52
C ALA A 195 -17.30 6.09 7.07
N ASN A 196 -17.27 5.01 6.27
CA ASN A 196 -17.57 4.99 4.83
C ASN A 196 -18.57 3.90 4.44
N PRO A 197 -19.88 4.20 4.50
CA PRO A 197 -20.91 3.23 4.17
C PRO A 197 -20.87 2.76 2.71
N GLU A 198 -20.29 3.56 1.81
CA GLU A 198 -20.22 3.25 0.36
C GLU A 198 -19.14 2.21 0.01
N SER A 199 -18.24 1.89 0.93
CA SER A 199 -17.21 0.87 0.70
C SER A 199 -17.79 -0.55 0.81
N ARG A 200 -17.50 -1.41 -0.17
CA ARG A 200 -17.90 -2.83 -0.11
C ARG A 200 -17.03 -3.55 0.92
N TRP A 201 -17.66 -4.38 1.75
CA TRP A 201 -16.98 -5.19 2.78
C TRP A 201 -15.83 -6.05 2.23
N ARG A 202 -15.94 -6.52 0.98
CA ARG A 202 -14.89 -7.28 0.29
C ARG A 202 -13.61 -6.48 0.06
N ASP A 203 -13.73 -5.19 -0.25
CA ASP A 203 -12.57 -4.32 -0.51
C ASP A 203 -11.84 -3.95 0.79
N VAL A 204 -12.55 -4.03 1.92
CA VAL A 204 -12.02 -3.82 3.28
C VAL A 204 -11.37 -5.08 3.86
N LEU A 205 -11.98 -6.25 3.64
CA LEU A 205 -11.60 -7.51 4.28
C LEU A 205 -10.77 -8.44 3.40
N TRP A 206 -10.83 -8.33 2.07
CA TRP A 206 -10.37 -9.38 1.16
C TRP A 206 -9.52 -8.84 -0.01
N ASN A 207 -8.33 -8.32 0.32
CA ASN A 207 -7.28 -8.04 -0.66
C ASN A 207 -6.15 -9.08 -0.51
N ARG A 208 -5.76 -9.74 -1.60
CA ARG A 208 -4.70 -10.79 -1.60
C ARG A 208 -3.36 -10.26 -1.07
N GLU A 209 -2.98 -9.06 -1.44
CA GLU A 209 -1.77 -8.41 -0.93
C GLU A 209 -1.88 -8.14 0.58
N SER A 210 -3.07 -7.75 1.04
CA SER A 210 -3.32 -7.53 2.47
C SER A 210 -3.19 -8.82 3.26
N LEU A 211 -3.76 -9.91 2.75
CA LEU A 211 -3.77 -11.20 3.42
C LEU A 211 -2.36 -11.81 3.51
N LEU A 212 -1.53 -11.66 2.46
CA LEU A 212 -0.13 -12.08 2.50
C LEU A 212 0.66 -11.31 3.58
N LEU A 213 0.45 -10.00 3.70
CA LEU A 213 1.10 -9.20 4.73
C LEU A 213 0.65 -9.59 6.15
N ASP A 214 -0.64 -9.89 6.35
CA ASP A 214 -1.17 -10.39 7.63
C ASP A 214 -0.53 -11.73 8.04
N VAL A 215 -0.33 -12.63 7.08
CA VAL A 215 0.35 -13.92 7.32
C VAL A 215 1.81 -13.71 7.72
N VAL A 216 2.53 -12.82 7.02
CA VAL A 216 3.93 -12.51 7.36
C VAL A 216 4.04 -11.92 8.76
N GLU A 217 3.19 -10.96 9.10
CA GLU A 217 3.14 -10.33 10.42
C GLU A 217 2.87 -11.34 11.54
N LEU A 218 1.95 -12.28 11.29
CA LEU A 218 1.62 -13.36 12.22
C LEU A 218 2.80 -14.32 12.44
N CYS A 219 3.46 -14.76 11.37
CA CYS A 219 4.65 -15.61 11.45
C CYS A 219 5.76 -14.93 12.24
N VAL A 220 6.02 -13.64 11.97
CA VAL A 220 7.01 -12.85 12.71
C VAL A 220 6.64 -12.76 14.19
N GLY A 221 5.38 -12.46 14.53
CA GLY A 221 4.92 -12.39 15.91
C GLY A 221 5.08 -13.71 16.69
N VAL A 222 4.75 -14.85 16.07
CA VAL A 222 4.95 -16.17 16.69
C VAL A 222 6.44 -16.49 16.87
N ILE A 223 7.30 -16.16 15.89
CA ILE A 223 8.75 -16.33 16.03
C ILE A 223 9.31 -15.48 17.18
N VAL A 224 8.87 -14.21 17.30
CA VAL A 224 9.27 -13.34 18.41
C VAL A 224 8.77 -13.91 19.75
N ALA A 225 7.57 -14.49 19.80
CA ALA A 225 7.05 -15.12 21.01
C ALA A 225 7.89 -16.34 21.44
N ILE A 226 8.18 -17.24 20.50
CA ILE A 226 9.00 -18.45 20.76
C ILE A 226 10.40 -18.05 21.22
N THR A 227 11.05 -17.11 20.52
CA THR A 227 12.40 -16.67 20.87
C THR A 227 12.45 -15.97 22.22
N SER A 228 11.46 -15.14 22.54
CA SER A 228 11.37 -14.45 23.83
C SER A 228 11.11 -15.42 24.99
N ALA A 229 10.34 -16.49 24.76
CA ALA A 229 10.12 -17.54 25.76
C ALA A 229 11.37 -18.36 26.05
N LEU A 230 12.21 -18.62 25.04
CA LEU A 230 13.47 -19.34 25.20
C LEU A 230 14.52 -18.49 25.94
N SER A 231 14.65 -17.23 25.57
CA SER A 231 15.54 -16.27 26.24
C SER A 231 15.23 -14.86 25.79
N LEU A 232 15.07 -13.96 26.75
CA LEU A 232 14.86 -12.54 26.48
C LEU A 232 16.03 -11.90 25.71
N GLY A 233 17.24 -12.45 25.85
CA GLY A 233 18.41 -12.00 25.09
C GLY A 233 18.29 -12.20 23.57
N LEU A 234 17.46 -13.14 23.12
CA LEU A 234 17.22 -13.38 21.70
C LEU A 234 16.43 -12.26 21.01
N LEU A 235 15.79 -11.36 21.78
CA LEU A 235 15.19 -10.14 21.23
C LEU A 235 16.22 -9.25 20.50
N LEU A 236 17.48 -9.26 20.94
CA LEU A 236 18.56 -8.52 20.25
C LEU A 236 18.80 -9.05 18.83
N LEU A 237 18.54 -10.33 18.59
CA LEU A 237 18.66 -10.97 17.28
C LEU A 237 17.36 -10.85 16.46
N ALA A 238 16.21 -10.86 17.11
CA ALA A 238 14.90 -10.71 16.46
C ALA A 238 14.63 -9.27 16.00
N LEU A 239 15.14 -8.27 16.72
CA LEU A 239 14.86 -6.86 16.47
C LEU A 239 15.36 -6.36 15.09
N PRO A 240 16.61 -6.59 14.65
CA PRO A 240 17.08 -6.08 13.35
C PRO A 240 16.29 -6.61 12.15
N PRO A 241 15.97 -7.92 12.02
CA PRO A 241 15.12 -8.43 10.94
C PRO A 241 13.73 -7.79 10.91
N VAL A 242 13.07 -7.64 12.07
CA VAL A 242 11.74 -7.00 12.15
C VAL A 242 11.81 -5.54 11.73
N MET A 243 12.84 -4.81 12.17
CA MET A 243 13.07 -3.43 11.78
C MET A 243 13.32 -3.27 10.27
N LEU A 244 14.12 -4.16 9.67
CA LEU A 244 14.38 -4.15 8.23
C LEU A 244 13.12 -4.44 7.42
N LEU A 245 12.31 -5.41 7.86
CA LEU A 245 11.05 -5.74 7.21
C LEU A 245 10.07 -4.56 7.30
N GLN A 246 9.92 -3.96 8.48
CA GLN A 246 9.08 -2.78 8.69
C GLN A 246 9.53 -1.59 7.82
N ARG A 247 10.83 -1.34 7.75
CA ARG A 247 11.40 -0.29 6.90
C ARG A 247 11.12 -0.54 5.42
N SER A 248 11.26 -1.79 4.96
CA SER A 248 11.01 -2.17 3.57
C SER A 248 9.54 -1.95 3.18
N LEU A 249 8.60 -2.44 4.00
CA LEU A 249 7.17 -2.25 3.77
C LEU A 249 6.78 -0.77 3.75
N MET A 250 7.32 0.02 4.69
CA MET A 250 7.05 1.44 4.77
C MET A 250 7.63 2.20 3.57
N HIS A 251 8.79 1.79 3.06
CA HIS A 251 9.36 2.36 1.84
C HIS A 251 8.50 2.05 0.61
N GLN A 252 8.00 0.82 0.48
CA GLN A 252 7.07 0.46 -0.60
C GLN A 252 5.77 1.26 -0.52
N GLN A 253 5.22 1.43 0.69
CA GLN A 253 4.01 2.25 0.89
C GLN A 253 4.24 3.72 0.53
N LEU A 254 5.41 4.28 0.88
CA LEU A 254 5.79 5.64 0.47
C LEU A 254 5.91 5.78 -1.04
N GLN A 255 6.54 4.81 -1.71
CA GLN A 255 6.65 4.80 -3.17
C GLN A 255 5.26 4.68 -3.83
N ALA A 256 4.39 3.83 -3.32
CA ALA A 256 3.03 3.65 -3.83
C ALA A 256 2.12 4.87 -3.57
N ALA A 257 2.36 5.60 -2.48
CA ALA A 257 1.63 6.82 -2.14
C ALA A 257 2.19 8.07 -2.82
N ALA A 258 3.43 8.04 -3.30
CA ALA A 258 3.91 9.07 -4.19
C ALA A 258 2.99 9.12 -5.42
N ARG A 259 2.56 10.31 -5.82
CA ARG A 259 1.75 10.47 -7.04
C ARG A 259 2.62 10.54 -8.29
N THR A 260 3.88 10.96 -8.14
CA THR A 260 4.79 11.25 -9.24
C THR A 260 6.03 10.37 -9.20
N ASP A 261 6.58 10.06 -10.37
CA ASP A 261 7.88 9.42 -10.54
C ASP A 261 9.01 10.39 -10.18
N ALA A 262 9.94 9.94 -9.33
CA ALA A 262 10.98 10.80 -8.76
C ALA A 262 11.99 11.31 -9.80
N LYS A 263 12.16 10.63 -10.93
CA LYS A 263 13.12 11.04 -11.97
C LYS A 263 12.48 12.04 -12.93
N THR A 264 11.28 11.74 -13.40
CA THR A 264 10.63 12.44 -14.52
C THR A 264 9.61 13.49 -14.08
N GLY A 265 9.09 13.41 -12.85
CA GLY A 265 8.03 14.28 -12.35
C GLY A 265 6.64 13.98 -12.94
N LEU A 266 6.53 13.06 -13.89
CA LEU A 266 5.25 12.56 -14.41
C LEU A 266 4.53 11.73 -13.35
N LEU A 267 3.26 11.38 -13.60
CA LEU A 267 2.58 10.39 -12.77
C LEU A 267 3.37 9.08 -12.74
N ASN A 268 3.47 8.45 -11.57
CA ASN A 268 3.96 7.08 -11.53
C ASN A 268 2.88 6.10 -12.04
N ALA A 269 3.27 4.86 -12.32
CA ALA A 269 2.37 3.85 -12.88
C ALA A 269 1.05 3.71 -12.09
N SER A 270 1.12 3.63 -10.76
CA SER A 270 -0.07 3.48 -9.91
C SER A 270 -0.98 4.71 -9.93
N ALA A 271 -0.43 5.93 -9.94
CA ALA A 271 -1.23 7.15 -10.02
C ALA A 271 -1.86 7.33 -11.42
N TRP A 272 -1.09 7.06 -12.47
CA TRP A 272 -1.59 7.10 -13.85
C TRP A 272 -2.74 6.10 -14.05
N GLN A 273 -2.61 4.88 -13.54
CA GLN A 273 -3.63 3.84 -13.66
C GLN A 273 -4.96 4.27 -13.01
N ARG A 274 -4.92 4.87 -11.82
CA ARG A 274 -6.11 5.39 -11.14
C ARG A 274 -6.80 6.51 -11.93
N GLU A 275 -6.02 7.42 -12.50
CA GLU A 275 -6.57 8.49 -13.35
C GLU A 275 -7.17 7.91 -14.64
N ALA A 276 -6.52 6.90 -15.22
CA ALA A 276 -7.01 6.21 -16.40
C ALA A 276 -8.32 5.44 -16.15
N ASP A 277 -8.43 4.69 -15.05
CA ASP A 277 -9.67 4.00 -14.65
C ASP A 277 -10.84 4.99 -14.45
N THR A 278 -10.55 6.17 -13.90
CA THR A 278 -11.54 7.23 -13.70
C THR A 278 -12.05 7.76 -15.04
N GLU A 279 -11.14 8.05 -15.98
CA GLU A 279 -11.49 8.53 -17.33
C GLU A 279 -12.18 7.45 -18.18
N LEU A 280 -11.78 6.19 -18.09
CA LEU A 280 -12.48 5.09 -18.76
C LEU A 280 -13.89 4.90 -18.21
N SER A 281 -14.07 5.00 -16.88
CA SER A 281 -15.40 4.94 -16.26
C SER A 281 -16.29 6.12 -16.67
N ARG A 282 -15.69 7.29 -16.93
CA ARG A 282 -16.39 8.44 -17.49
C ARG A 282 -16.80 8.19 -18.94
N ALA A 283 -15.86 7.80 -19.80
CA ALA A 283 -16.10 7.48 -21.20
C ALA A 283 -17.10 6.33 -21.39
N GLN A 284 -17.14 5.39 -20.44
CA GLN A 284 -18.13 4.32 -20.43
C GLN A 284 -19.56 4.88 -20.34
N ARG A 285 -19.77 5.95 -19.57
CA ARG A 285 -21.07 6.61 -19.37
C ARG A 285 -21.41 7.63 -20.45
N THR A 286 -20.42 8.36 -20.96
CA THR A 286 -20.62 9.43 -21.95
C THR A 286 -20.53 8.94 -23.39
N HIS A 287 -20.06 7.72 -23.62
CA HIS A 287 -19.75 7.17 -24.95
C HIS A 287 -18.67 7.96 -25.71
N ASP A 288 -17.82 8.71 -24.99
CA ASP A 288 -16.70 9.43 -25.59
C ASP A 288 -15.60 8.46 -26.05
N ALA A 289 -14.90 8.82 -27.12
CA ALA A 289 -13.73 8.10 -27.59
C ALA A 289 -12.56 8.27 -26.60
N VAL A 290 -11.77 7.22 -26.40
CA VAL A 290 -10.54 7.27 -25.59
C VAL A 290 -9.46 6.45 -26.29
N ALA A 291 -8.25 6.98 -26.35
CA ALA A 291 -7.08 6.27 -26.86
C ALA A 291 -6.01 6.14 -25.78
N LEU A 292 -5.27 5.03 -25.83
CA LEU A 292 -4.11 4.75 -25.00
C LEU A 292 -2.87 4.60 -25.88
N LEU A 293 -1.80 5.28 -25.50
CA LEU A 293 -0.49 5.17 -26.14
C LEU A 293 0.47 4.54 -25.12
N LEU A 294 1.15 3.47 -25.52
CA LEU A 294 2.29 2.92 -24.81
C LEU A 294 3.57 3.24 -25.61
N ILE A 295 4.53 3.88 -24.96
CA ILE A 295 5.71 4.48 -25.59
C ILE A 295 6.95 3.92 -24.93
N ASP A 296 7.94 3.48 -25.71
CA ASP A 296 9.20 2.95 -25.20
C ASP A 296 10.38 3.60 -25.92
N ILE A 297 11.44 3.94 -25.16
CA ILE A 297 12.67 4.52 -25.72
C ILE A 297 13.50 3.42 -26.37
N ASP A 298 13.69 3.54 -27.68
CA ASP A 298 14.45 2.58 -28.45
C ASP A 298 15.92 2.55 -28.01
N HIS A 299 16.43 1.34 -27.75
CA HIS A 299 17.83 1.09 -27.40
C HIS A 299 18.29 1.83 -26.13
N PHE A 300 17.40 2.11 -25.17
CA PHE A 300 17.75 2.83 -23.94
C PHE A 300 18.87 2.15 -23.14
N LYS A 301 18.89 0.82 -23.07
CA LYS A 301 20.00 0.07 -22.46
C LYS A 301 21.35 0.43 -23.08
N ARG A 302 21.45 0.57 -24.40
CA ARG A 302 22.69 0.96 -25.09
C ARG A 302 23.14 2.38 -24.69
N VAL A 303 22.19 3.29 -24.47
CA VAL A 303 22.49 4.64 -23.96
C VAL A 303 23.13 4.55 -22.58
N ASN A 304 22.55 3.77 -21.66
CA ASN A 304 23.12 3.55 -20.33
C ASN A 304 24.50 2.89 -20.38
N ASP A 305 24.66 1.87 -21.20
CA ASP A 305 25.91 1.11 -21.31
C ASP A 305 27.04 1.97 -21.92
N THR A 306 26.70 2.93 -22.80
CA THR A 306 27.68 3.77 -23.52
C THR A 306 28.01 5.06 -22.77
N HIS A 307 27.01 5.72 -22.18
CA HIS A 307 27.13 7.07 -21.60
C HIS A 307 26.91 7.11 -20.08
N GLY A 308 26.65 5.96 -19.46
CA GLY A 308 26.38 5.83 -18.04
C GLY A 308 24.93 6.19 -17.66
N HIS A 309 24.52 5.72 -16.48
CA HIS A 309 23.16 5.90 -15.97
C HIS A 309 22.75 7.37 -15.75
N LEU A 310 23.71 8.27 -15.49
CA LEU A 310 23.41 9.70 -15.33
C LEU A 310 22.90 10.34 -16.62
N ILE A 311 23.49 9.98 -17.77
CA ILE A 311 23.01 10.45 -19.08
C ILE A 311 21.69 9.77 -19.44
N GLY A 312 21.53 8.48 -19.12
CA GLY A 312 20.25 7.79 -19.26
C GLY A 312 19.12 8.48 -18.48
N ASP A 313 19.39 8.93 -17.26
CA ASP A 313 18.42 9.67 -16.45
C ASP A 313 18.07 11.03 -17.07
N GLN A 314 19.05 11.74 -17.63
CA GLN A 314 18.79 12.99 -18.38
C GLN A 314 17.95 12.74 -19.64
N VAL A 315 18.17 11.62 -20.34
CA VAL A 315 17.33 11.19 -21.46
C VAL A 315 15.89 10.93 -21.01
N LEU A 316 15.68 10.22 -19.91
CA LEU A 316 14.34 10.00 -19.35
C LEU A 316 13.63 11.33 -19.02
N VAL A 317 14.34 12.26 -18.37
CA VAL A 317 13.82 13.60 -18.06
C VAL A 317 13.48 14.39 -19.33
N GLY A 318 14.37 14.36 -20.33
CA GLY A 318 14.17 15.05 -21.60
C GLY A 318 12.98 14.50 -22.38
N VAL A 319 12.81 13.17 -22.43
CA VAL A 319 11.65 12.52 -23.06
C VAL A 319 10.38 12.88 -22.30
N ALA A 320 10.37 12.75 -20.97
CA ALA A 320 9.21 13.08 -20.14
C ALA A 320 8.73 14.52 -20.34
N SER A 321 9.67 15.48 -20.30
CA SER A 321 9.39 16.89 -20.58
C SER A 321 8.84 17.06 -21.99
N THR A 322 9.43 16.41 -22.99
CA THR A 322 8.96 16.48 -24.38
C THR A 322 7.53 15.96 -24.53
N LEU A 323 7.18 14.84 -23.88
CA LEU A 323 5.82 14.30 -23.90
C LEU A 323 4.84 15.29 -23.26
N CYS A 324 5.14 15.76 -22.06
CA CYS A 324 4.29 16.69 -21.32
C CYS A 324 3.97 17.97 -22.12
N HIS A 325 4.98 18.61 -22.73
CA HIS A 325 4.80 19.84 -23.52
C HIS A 325 4.04 19.65 -24.84
N GLN A 326 3.81 18.41 -25.28
CA GLN A 326 3.12 18.12 -26.54
C GLN A 326 1.70 17.60 -26.33
N LEU A 327 1.27 17.43 -25.08
CA LEU A 327 -0.03 16.96 -24.67
C LEU A 327 -0.90 18.11 -24.16
N ARG A 328 -2.21 17.90 -24.12
CA ARG A 328 -3.20 18.86 -23.59
C ARG A 328 -3.27 18.72 -22.07
N ASP A 329 -3.75 19.75 -21.37
CA ASP A 329 -3.83 19.77 -19.91
C ASP A 329 -4.68 18.64 -19.29
N TYR A 330 -5.61 18.07 -20.08
CA TYR A 330 -6.48 16.97 -19.64
C TYR A 330 -6.04 15.60 -20.19
N ASP A 331 -4.95 15.53 -20.95
CA ASP A 331 -4.34 14.26 -21.32
C ASP A 331 -3.57 13.72 -20.11
N VAL A 332 -3.64 12.42 -19.85
CA VAL A 332 -3.03 11.80 -18.66
C VAL A 332 -1.74 11.12 -19.07
N VAL A 333 -0.59 11.60 -18.57
CA VAL A 333 0.73 11.07 -18.90
C VAL A 333 1.47 10.57 -17.66
N GLY A 334 2.08 9.38 -17.78
CA GLY A 334 2.82 8.74 -16.70
C GLY A 334 4.02 7.95 -17.19
N ARG A 335 4.93 7.63 -16.26
CA ARG A 335 6.01 6.67 -16.47
C ARG A 335 5.56 5.31 -15.96
N PHE A 336 5.47 4.35 -16.87
CA PHE A 336 4.92 3.02 -16.57
C PHE A 336 5.98 2.12 -15.89
N GLY A 337 7.25 2.27 -16.27
CA GLY A 337 8.38 1.59 -15.64
C GLY A 337 9.62 1.63 -16.53
N GLY A 338 10.83 1.62 -15.97
CA GLY A 338 12.06 1.63 -16.78
C GLY A 338 12.10 2.78 -17.79
N GLU A 339 12.20 2.45 -19.08
CA GLU A 339 12.12 3.38 -20.22
C GLU A 339 10.73 3.55 -20.86
N GLU A 340 9.68 3.01 -20.23
CA GLU A 340 8.32 3.00 -20.76
C GLU A 340 7.47 4.15 -20.18
N PHE A 341 6.74 4.80 -21.08
CA PHE A 341 5.81 5.88 -20.81
C PHE A 341 4.43 5.49 -21.33
N VAL A 342 3.40 6.03 -20.69
CA VAL A 342 2.02 5.78 -21.06
C VAL A 342 1.24 7.08 -21.10
N VAL A 343 0.36 7.21 -22.09
CA VAL A 343 -0.50 8.38 -22.28
C VAL A 343 -1.93 7.92 -22.52
N LEU A 344 -2.89 8.52 -21.81
CA LEU A 344 -4.31 8.41 -22.10
C LEU A 344 -4.79 9.72 -22.74
N LEU A 345 -5.54 9.59 -23.84
CA LEU A 345 -6.09 10.72 -24.61
C LEU A 345 -7.63 10.68 -24.56
N PRO A 346 -8.27 11.38 -23.62
CA PRO A 346 -9.72 11.53 -23.59
C PRO A 346 -10.23 12.29 -24.82
N GLY A 347 -11.29 11.78 -25.45
CA GLY A 347 -11.89 12.37 -26.64
C GLY A 347 -11.11 12.15 -27.94
N ALA A 348 -10.11 11.26 -27.96
CA ALA A 348 -9.32 10.96 -29.15
C ALA A 348 -9.84 9.70 -29.87
N ASP A 349 -10.21 9.86 -31.14
CA ASP A 349 -10.47 8.76 -32.06
C ASP A 349 -9.16 8.22 -32.67
N THR A 350 -9.27 7.22 -33.56
CA THR A 350 -8.12 6.61 -34.23
C THR A 350 -7.21 7.63 -34.92
N VAL A 351 -7.81 8.61 -35.61
CA VAL A 351 -7.07 9.59 -36.41
C VAL A 351 -6.31 10.54 -35.49
N GLU A 352 -6.98 11.05 -34.45
CA GLU A 352 -6.36 11.94 -33.48
C GLU A 352 -5.28 11.22 -32.68
N ALA A 353 -5.53 10.00 -32.23
CA ALA A 353 -4.57 9.20 -31.47
C ALA A 353 -3.27 8.96 -32.26
N CYS A 354 -3.39 8.53 -33.52
CA CYS A 354 -2.24 8.34 -34.39
C CYS A 354 -1.50 9.66 -34.69
N ARG A 355 -2.25 10.75 -34.89
CA ARG A 355 -1.66 12.09 -35.11
C ARG A 355 -0.86 12.56 -33.90
N VAL A 356 -1.39 12.37 -32.69
CA VAL A 356 -0.69 12.68 -31.44
C VAL A 356 0.54 11.79 -31.29
N ALA A 357 0.40 10.47 -31.49
CA ALA A 357 1.51 9.51 -31.40
C ALA A 357 2.67 9.87 -32.35
N GLU A 358 2.39 10.18 -33.62
CA GLU A 358 3.41 10.59 -34.59
C GLU A 358 4.05 11.94 -34.23
N ARG A 359 3.27 12.88 -33.69
CA ARG A 359 3.80 14.15 -33.18
C ARG A 359 4.77 13.93 -32.03
N LEU A 360 4.41 13.10 -31.05
CA LEU A 360 5.26 12.75 -29.91
C LEU A 360 6.54 12.09 -30.38
N ARG A 361 6.44 11.05 -31.22
CA ARG A 361 7.58 10.34 -31.80
C ARG A 361 8.52 11.29 -32.53
N GLY A 362 8.00 12.13 -33.42
CA GLY A 362 8.80 13.08 -34.19
C GLY A 362 9.46 14.16 -33.33
N ARG A 363 8.85 14.54 -32.18
CA ARG A 363 9.43 15.49 -31.22
C ARG A 363 10.55 14.84 -30.42
N VAL A 364 10.35 13.62 -29.92
CA VAL A 364 11.39 12.87 -29.20
C VAL A 364 12.58 12.58 -30.11
N ARG A 365 12.36 12.23 -31.38
CA ARG A 365 13.46 12.05 -32.35
C ARG A 365 14.35 13.27 -32.55
N ARG A 366 13.83 14.48 -32.28
CA ARG A 366 14.59 15.75 -32.33
C ARG A 366 15.18 16.16 -30.98
N LEU A 367 14.94 15.39 -29.91
CA LEU A 367 15.55 15.62 -28.62
C LEU A 367 17.05 15.34 -28.70
N ALA A 368 17.85 16.32 -28.30
CA ALA A 368 19.29 16.21 -28.17
C ALA A 368 19.67 16.46 -26.72
N VAL A 369 20.21 15.44 -26.06
CA VAL A 369 20.66 15.52 -24.66
C VAL A 369 22.18 15.72 -24.65
N PRO A 370 22.70 16.79 -24.02
CA PRO A 370 24.14 17.00 -23.90
C PRO A 370 24.82 15.84 -23.16
N ALA A 371 25.96 15.40 -23.67
CA ALA A 371 26.85 14.43 -23.02
C ALA A 371 28.30 14.91 -23.13
N GLU A 372 29.24 14.27 -22.41
CA GLU A 372 30.66 14.65 -22.40
C GLU A 372 31.26 14.69 -23.82
N GLU A 373 30.84 13.78 -24.70
CA GLU A 373 31.29 13.68 -26.09
C GLU A 373 30.17 14.03 -27.11
N GLY A 374 29.47 15.16 -26.90
CA GLY A 374 28.53 15.70 -27.88
C GLY A 374 27.06 15.62 -27.44
N THR A 375 26.19 15.07 -28.28
CA THR A 375 24.75 14.96 -27.98
C THR A 375 24.21 13.56 -28.22
N VAL A 376 23.44 13.05 -27.27
CA VAL A 376 22.70 11.79 -27.39
C VAL A 376 21.32 12.07 -27.95
N THR A 377 20.96 11.37 -29.02
CA THR A 377 19.62 11.38 -29.61
C THR A 377 18.96 10.01 -29.46
N VAL A 378 17.67 9.99 -29.20
CA VAL A 378 16.89 8.75 -29.06
C VAL A 378 15.65 8.77 -29.94
N THR A 379 15.15 7.58 -30.29
CA THR A 379 13.84 7.40 -30.93
C THR A 379 12.91 6.67 -29.97
N VAL A 380 11.61 6.68 -30.28
CA VAL A 380 10.62 5.92 -29.53
C VAL A 380 9.77 5.08 -30.46
N SER A 381 9.43 3.89 -29.98
CA SER A 381 8.38 3.06 -30.57
C SER A 381 7.07 3.29 -29.81
N VAL A 382 5.94 3.33 -30.52
CA VAL A 382 4.63 3.64 -29.92
C VAL A 382 3.59 2.61 -30.34
N GLY A 383 2.92 1.99 -29.36
CA GLY A 383 1.70 1.21 -29.56
C GLY A 383 0.47 2.04 -29.21
N VAL A 384 -0.53 2.06 -30.08
CA VAL A 384 -1.79 2.81 -29.89
C VAL A 384 -2.94 1.83 -29.75
N ALA A 385 -3.74 1.93 -28.70
CA ALA A 385 -4.99 1.18 -28.57
C ALA A 385 -6.18 2.13 -28.36
N LEU A 386 -7.39 1.65 -28.64
CA LEU A 386 -8.61 2.45 -28.65
C LEU A 386 -9.66 1.74 -27.80
N PHE A 387 -10.26 2.50 -26.91
CA PHE A 387 -11.31 2.01 -26.04
C PHE A 387 -12.53 1.58 -26.87
N ARG A 388 -13.13 0.45 -26.50
CA ARG A 388 -14.22 -0.27 -27.18
C ARG A 388 -13.87 -0.91 -28.53
N THR A 389 -12.81 -0.47 -29.21
CA THR A 389 -12.33 -1.13 -30.44
C THR A 389 -11.35 -2.26 -30.12
N HIS A 390 -10.44 -2.03 -29.17
CA HIS A 390 -9.35 -2.94 -28.84
C HIS A 390 -9.44 -3.52 -27.41
N GLY A 391 -10.33 -2.98 -26.57
CA GLY A 391 -10.57 -3.47 -25.20
C GLY A 391 -11.73 -2.74 -24.53
N GLN A 392 -12.37 -3.38 -23.54
CA GLN A 392 -13.51 -2.86 -22.77
C GLN A 392 -13.11 -2.38 -21.35
N ASP A 393 -11.89 -2.67 -20.92
CA ASP A 393 -11.31 -2.16 -19.68
C ASP A 393 -9.84 -1.77 -19.88
N LEU A 394 -9.23 -1.23 -18.83
CA LEU A 394 -7.84 -0.76 -18.87
C LEU A 394 -6.84 -1.89 -19.13
N LEU A 395 -7.10 -3.09 -18.59
CA LEU A 395 -6.20 -4.23 -18.72
C LEU A 395 -6.15 -4.72 -20.18
N GLU A 396 -7.31 -4.89 -20.80
CA GLU A 396 -7.41 -5.24 -22.22
C GLU A 396 -6.80 -4.16 -23.12
N LEU A 397 -7.01 -2.89 -22.79
CA LEU A 397 -6.48 -1.76 -23.57
C LEU A 397 -4.95 -1.67 -23.50
N LEU A 398 -4.36 -1.88 -22.31
CA LEU A 398 -2.91 -1.96 -22.12
C LEU A 398 -2.33 -3.16 -22.86
N ALA A 399 -2.95 -4.34 -22.78
CA ALA A 399 -2.50 -5.53 -23.49
C ALA A 399 -2.50 -5.33 -25.02
N ALA A 400 -3.54 -4.67 -25.56
CA ALA A 400 -3.60 -4.32 -26.97
C ALA A 400 -2.50 -3.32 -27.38
N ALA A 401 -2.26 -2.28 -26.57
CA ALA A 401 -1.21 -1.31 -26.83
C ALA A 401 0.18 -1.93 -26.75
N ASP A 402 0.42 -2.86 -25.82
CA ASP A 402 1.67 -3.61 -25.70
C ASP A 402 1.94 -4.47 -26.94
N LEU A 403 0.93 -5.19 -27.43
CA LEU A 403 1.06 -5.96 -28.68
C LEU A 403 1.40 -5.05 -29.88
N ALA A 404 0.81 -3.86 -29.94
CA ALA A 404 1.10 -2.87 -30.96
C ALA A 404 2.52 -2.30 -30.82
N LEU A 405 2.97 -2.03 -29.59
CA LEU A 405 4.33 -1.57 -29.29
C LEU A 405 5.37 -2.63 -29.66
N TYR A 406 5.10 -3.91 -29.33
CA TYR A 406 5.94 -5.03 -29.73
C TYR A 406 6.11 -5.08 -31.26
N ARG A 407 5.03 -4.85 -32.02
CA ARG A 407 5.10 -4.78 -33.49
C ARG A 407 5.88 -3.58 -33.98
N ALA A 408 5.77 -2.42 -33.33
CA ALA A 408 6.60 -1.28 -33.65
C ALA A 408 8.09 -1.62 -33.48
N LYS A 409 8.45 -2.28 -32.37
CA LYS A 409 9.81 -2.74 -32.07
C LYS A 409 10.31 -3.78 -33.07
N SER A 410 9.50 -4.79 -33.41
CA SER A 410 9.88 -5.88 -34.31
C SER A 410 9.94 -5.46 -35.79
N SER A 411 9.16 -4.44 -36.18
CA SER A 411 9.14 -3.94 -37.56
C SER A 411 10.28 -2.96 -37.87
N GLY A 412 11.17 -2.68 -36.91
CA GLY A 412 12.34 -1.82 -37.10
C GLY A 412 12.35 -0.53 -36.26
N ARG A 413 11.51 -0.43 -35.21
CA ARG A 413 11.49 0.69 -34.24
C ARG A 413 11.15 2.04 -34.87
N ASP A 414 11.24 3.13 -34.10
CA ASP A 414 10.95 4.51 -34.48
C ASP A 414 9.64 4.67 -35.29
N ARG A 415 8.54 4.08 -34.77
CA ARG A 415 7.24 4.10 -35.45
C ARG A 415 6.06 3.96 -34.52
N VAL A 416 4.90 4.31 -35.05
CA VAL A 416 3.60 4.09 -34.42
C VAL A 416 2.93 2.86 -35.02
N CYS A 417 2.36 1.99 -34.19
CA CYS A 417 1.59 0.82 -34.63
C CYS A 417 0.26 0.74 -33.87
N LEU A 418 -0.74 0.13 -34.51
CA LEU A 418 -2.02 -0.25 -33.93
C LEU A 418 -2.08 -1.79 -33.77
N PRO A 419 -2.94 -2.32 -32.88
CA PRO A 419 -3.30 -3.73 -32.85
C PRO A 419 -3.76 -4.19 -34.23
N ALA A 420 -3.57 -5.49 -34.52
CA ALA A 420 -4.22 -6.05 -35.69
C ALA A 420 -5.68 -6.15 -35.31
N LEU A 421 -6.56 -5.70 -36.20
CA LEU A 421 -7.93 -6.14 -36.12
C LEU A 421 -7.90 -7.63 -36.43
N ASP A 422 -8.15 -8.47 -35.43
CA ASP A 422 -8.52 -9.85 -35.70
C ASP A 422 -9.73 -9.79 -36.63
N GLY A 423 -9.63 -10.42 -37.80
CA GLY A 423 -10.77 -10.53 -38.71
C GLY A 423 -11.98 -11.10 -37.98
N PRO A 424 -13.21 -10.85 -38.47
CA PRO A 424 -14.43 -11.26 -37.76
C PRO A 424 -14.29 -12.72 -37.35
N LYS A 425 -14.39 -12.98 -36.03
CA LYS A 425 -14.53 -14.35 -35.50
C LYS A 425 -15.73 -14.93 -36.23
N THR A 426 -15.47 -15.81 -37.19
CA THR A 426 -16.51 -16.65 -37.77
C THR A 426 -17.13 -17.38 -36.60
N ALA A 427 -18.38 -17.04 -36.30
CA ALA A 427 -19.19 -17.82 -35.39
C ALA A 427 -19.31 -19.21 -36.01
N GLY A 428 -18.44 -20.13 -35.58
CA GLY A 428 -18.57 -21.54 -35.87
C GLY A 428 -19.82 -22.04 -35.17
N GLY A 429 -20.75 -22.53 -35.97
CA GLY A 429 -21.99 -23.18 -35.52
C GLY A 429 -21.80 -24.61 -35.06
#